data_AF-A0A2K6FI78-F1
#
_entry.id   AF-A0A2K6FI78-F1
#
_cell.length_a   1.000
_cell.length_b   1.000
_cell.length_c   1.000
_cell.angle_alpha   90.00
_cell.angle_beta   90.00
_cell.angle_gamma   90.00
#
_symmetry.space_group_name_H-M   'P 1'
#
loop_
_entity.id
_entity.type
_entity.pdbx_description
1 polymer ?
#
loop_
_entity_poly.entity_id
_entity_poly.type
_entity_poly.pdbx_seq_one_letter_code
_entity_poly.pdbx_strand_id
1 'polypeptide(L)'
;MNLSSTSSTAEKTVTTVLWGCELSQEKRTWTFKPQLEGKPDCKLLLHTICLGEKAKEELNRVEILPLSNLEDKKAQPVTIASLQASVLPMVTMMRFELSPPVTFQLRAGSGPVFLSGQECYEKKAGKRRGSCETQCQ
;
A
#
# COMPACT_ATOMS: atom_id res chain seq x y z
N MET A 1 5.36 45.14 22.17
CA MET A 1 6.30 44.05 21.82
C MET A 1 5.72 42.74 22.31
N ASN A 2 5.40 41.83 21.39
CA ASN A 2 5.72 40.39 21.43
C ASN A 2 4.83 39.68 20.42
N LEU A 3 5.43 39.39 19.26
CA LEU A 3 4.92 38.44 18.28
C LEU A 3 5.12 37.06 18.89
N SER A 4 4.02 36.41 19.28
CA SER A 4 4.04 35.04 19.76
C SER A 4 4.55 34.12 18.66
N SER A 5 5.60 33.39 19.02
CA SER A 5 6.37 32.49 18.19
C SER A 5 5.49 31.50 17.43
N THR A 6 5.59 31.53 16.11
CA THR A 6 5.13 30.44 15.25
C THR A 6 5.94 29.19 15.59
N SER A 7 5.31 28.19 16.19
CA SER A 7 5.89 26.85 16.26
C SER A 7 6.10 26.36 14.84
N SER A 8 7.35 26.20 14.40
CA SER A 8 7.63 25.64 13.08
C SER A 8 7.23 24.16 13.10
N THR A 9 6.04 23.85 12.58
CA THR A 9 5.68 22.49 12.25
C THR A 9 6.69 22.02 11.20
N ALA A 10 7.60 21.14 11.56
CA ALA A 10 8.54 20.56 10.61
C ALA A 10 7.72 19.84 9.53
N GLU A 11 7.75 20.34 8.30
CA GLU A 11 7.06 19.76 7.16
C GLU A 11 7.58 18.34 6.93
N LYS A 12 6.77 17.32 7.26
CA LYS A 12 7.05 15.94 6.90
C LYS A 12 6.92 15.84 5.38
N THR A 13 8.03 15.63 4.69
CA THR A 13 8.01 15.39 3.24
C THR A 13 7.57 13.95 2.98
N VAL A 14 6.35 13.79 2.46
CA VAL A 14 5.82 12.49 2.02
C VAL A 14 6.11 12.37 0.53
N THR A 15 6.82 11.32 0.13
CA THR A 15 6.97 10.97 -1.30
C THR A 15 5.92 9.92 -1.63
N THR A 16 5.12 10.17 -2.67
CA THR A 16 4.13 9.21 -3.17
C THR A 16 4.49 8.76 -4.58
N VAL A 17 4.35 7.47 -4.87
CA VAL A 17 4.59 6.87 -6.19
C VAL A 17 3.36 6.08 -6.59
N LEU A 18 2.92 6.19 -7.84
CA LEU A 18 1.78 5.39 -8.33
C LEU A 18 2.13 3.90 -8.29
N TRP A 19 1.20 3.10 -7.81
CA TRP A 19 1.31 1.65 -7.79
C TRP A 19 0.09 0.99 -8.45
N GLY A 20 0.32 -0.14 -9.10
CA GLY A 20 -0.76 -1.01 -9.55
C GLY A 20 -0.28 -2.40 -9.94
N CYS A 21 -1.21 -3.33 -10.00
CA CYS A 21 -0.97 -4.66 -10.53
C CYS A 21 -2.22 -5.25 -11.21
N GLU A 22 -2.00 -6.29 -11.98
CA GLU A 22 -3.04 -7.11 -12.58
C GLU A 22 -2.97 -8.52 -11.98
N LEU A 23 -4.15 -9.07 -11.66
CA LEU A 23 -4.34 -10.46 -11.31
C LEU A 23 -5.23 -11.14 -12.36
N SER A 24 -4.81 -12.30 -12.82
CA SER A 24 -5.52 -13.09 -13.85
C SER A 24 -5.39 -14.58 -13.57
N GLN A 25 -5.96 -15.42 -14.43
CA GLN A 25 -5.78 -16.86 -14.38
C GLN A 25 -4.31 -17.28 -14.57
N GLU A 26 -3.56 -16.58 -15.43
CA GLU A 26 -2.14 -16.80 -15.69
C GLU A 26 -1.28 -16.28 -14.55
N LYS A 27 -1.65 -15.14 -13.96
CA LYS A 27 -0.95 -14.53 -12.82
C LYS A 27 -1.91 -14.32 -11.66
N ARG A 28 -2.13 -15.39 -10.89
CA ARG A 28 -3.07 -15.35 -9.76
C ARG A 28 -2.58 -14.58 -8.55
N THR A 29 -1.29 -14.31 -8.42
CA THR A 29 -0.72 -13.65 -7.24
C THR A 29 0.21 -12.51 -7.62
N TRP A 30 0.23 -11.49 -6.77
CA TRP A 30 1.17 -10.38 -6.85
C TRP A 30 1.65 -10.01 -5.45
N THR A 31 2.96 -10.02 -5.23
CA THR A 31 3.56 -9.54 -3.99
C THR A 31 4.10 -8.14 -4.18
N PHE A 32 3.53 -7.18 -3.46
CA PHE A 32 4.06 -5.83 -3.36
C PHE A 32 5.38 -5.84 -2.58
N LYS A 33 6.41 -5.25 -3.18
CA LYS A 33 7.69 -4.92 -2.57
C LYS A 33 7.98 -3.44 -2.85
N PRO A 34 8.41 -2.65 -1.85
CA PRO A 34 8.78 -1.25 -2.06
C PRO A 34 9.83 -1.11 -3.16
N GLN A 35 9.65 -0.16 -4.07
CA GLN A 35 10.62 0.07 -5.15
C GLN A 35 11.88 0.78 -4.65
N LEU A 36 11.75 1.60 -3.61
CA LEU A 36 12.87 2.38 -3.10
C LEU A 36 13.54 1.66 -1.92
N GLU A 37 14.63 0.96 -2.22
CA GLU A 37 15.46 0.29 -1.23
C GLU A 37 16.01 1.28 -0.18
N GLY A 38 16.08 0.84 1.08
CA GLY A 38 16.67 1.61 2.19
C GLY A 38 15.74 2.63 2.86
N LYS A 39 14.47 2.77 2.45
CA LYS A 39 13.46 3.54 3.20
C LYS A 39 12.58 2.63 4.05
N PRO A 40 12.75 2.63 5.39
CA PRO A 40 12.08 1.68 6.28
C PRO A 40 10.57 1.94 6.43
N ASP A 41 10.10 3.15 6.14
CA ASP A 41 8.73 3.60 6.42
C ASP A 41 7.88 3.67 5.13
N CYS A 42 7.86 2.57 4.34
CA CYS A 42 7.01 2.46 3.15
C CYS A 42 5.63 1.87 3.52
N LYS A 43 4.56 2.47 3.00
CA LYS A 43 3.18 1.98 3.09
C LYS A 43 2.57 1.86 1.69
N LEU A 44 1.67 0.90 1.51
CA LEU A 44 0.83 0.81 0.32
C LEU A 44 -0.56 1.32 0.65
N LEU A 45 -0.99 2.41 0.02
CA LEU A 45 -2.38 2.85 0.06
C LEU A 45 -3.11 2.28 -1.16
N LEU A 46 -3.97 1.30 -0.93
CA LEU A 46 -4.79 0.73 -1.98
C LEU A 46 -6.03 1.61 -2.19
N HIS A 47 -6.28 2.02 -3.43
CA HIS A 47 -7.38 2.92 -3.78
C HIS A 47 -8.51 2.20 -4.48
N THR A 48 -8.22 1.37 -5.49
CA THR A 48 -9.27 0.74 -6.29
C THR A 48 -8.93 -0.71 -6.61
N ILE A 49 -10.00 -1.50 -6.74
CA ILE A 49 -9.97 -2.84 -7.32
C ILE A 49 -11.09 -2.89 -8.36
N CYS A 50 -10.77 -3.19 -9.61
CA CYS A 50 -11.76 -3.22 -10.69
C CYS A 50 -11.53 -4.37 -11.67
N LEU A 51 -12.62 -4.79 -12.31
CA LEU A 51 -12.57 -5.72 -13.44
C LEU A 51 -12.05 -5.01 -14.69
N GLY A 52 -11.20 -5.68 -15.44
CA GLY A 52 -10.87 -5.28 -16.80
C GLY A 52 -11.97 -5.63 -17.79
N GLU A 53 -11.95 -4.97 -18.94
CA GLU A 53 -12.93 -5.15 -20.03
C GLU A 53 -13.10 -6.60 -20.47
N LYS A 54 -12.02 -7.40 -20.43
CA LYS A 54 -12.01 -8.80 -20.86
C LYS A 54 -12.47 -9.79 -19.78
N ALA A 55 -12.85 -9.29 -18.60
CA ALA A 55 -13.32 -10.16 -17.53
C ALA A 55 -14.66 -10.81 -17.90
N LYS A 56 -14.77 -12.10 -17.61
CA LYS A 56 -16.02 -12.84 -17.82
C LYS A 56 -17.08 -12.41 -16.80
N GLU A 57 -18.33 -12.68 -17.14
CA GLU A 57 -19.46 -12.53 -16.22
C GLU A 57 -19.46 -13.67 -15.18
N GLU A 58 -18.60 -13.52 -14.18
CA GLU A 58 -18.40 -14.46 -13.08
C GLU A 58 -17.92 -13.74 -11.82
N LEU A 59 -18.00 -14.42 -10.68
CA LEU A 59 -17.49 -13.89 -9.42
C LEU A 59 -15.96 -13.93 -9.39
N ASN A 60 -15.35 -12.75 -9.34
CA ASN A 60 -13.92 -12.56 -9.16
C ASN A 60 -13.63 -12.17 -7.71
N ARG A 61 -12.88 -12.99 -6.97
CA ARG A 61 -12.60 -12.76 -5.54
C ARG A 61 -11.12 -12.47 -5.30
N VAL A 62 -10.82 -11.33 -4.69
CA VAL A 62 -9.46 -10.92 -4.34
C VAL A 62 -9.22 -11.05 -2.84
N GLU A 63 -8.14 -11.73 -2.46
CA GLU A 63 -7.71 -11.97 -1.09
C GLU A 63 -6.30 -11.40 -0.83
N ILE A 64 -6.03 -11.04 0.42
CA ILE A 64 -4.67 -10.82 0.94
C ILE A 64 -4.24 -12.10 1.63
N LEU A 65 -3.08 -12.62 1.24
CA LEU A 65 -2.48 -13.79 1.85
C LEU A 65 -1.70 -13.43 3.12
N PRO A 66 -1.70 -14.31 4.14
CA PRO A 66 -0.87 -14.15 5.32
C PRO A 66 0.63 -14.15 4.98
N LEU A 67 1.42 -13.48 5.82
CA LEU A 67 2.88 -13.54 5.76
C LEU A 67 3.33 -14.98 6.05
N SER A 68 4.14 -15.56 5.17
CA SER A 68 4.52 -16.98 5.19
C SER A 68 5.43 -17.39 6.36
N ASN A 69 5.86 -16.42 7.18
CA ASN A 69 6.95 -16.52 8.14
C ASN A 69 6.53 -16.23 9.59
N LEU A 70 5.23 -16.17 9.87
CA LEU A 70 4.72 -16.30 11.23
C LEU A 70 4.48 -17.79 11.51
N GLU A 71 5.03 -18.32 12.59
CA GLU A 71 4.78 -19.68 13.09
C GLU A 71 3.29 -19.97 13.38
N ASP A 72 2.43 -18.97 13.24
CA ASP A 72 0.98 -19.09 13.16
C ASP A 72 0.56 -19.81 11.87
N LYS A 73 0.59 -21.14 11.91
CA LYS A 73 0.02 -22.06 10.91
C LYS A 73 -1.51 -21.92 10.70
N LYS A 74 -2.12 -20.79 11.07
CA LYS A 74 -3.58 -20.57 11.09
C LYS A 74 -4.04 -19.21 10.56
N ALA A 75 -3.15 -18.29 10.18
CA ALA A 75 -3.59 -17.01 9.62
C ALA A 75 -4.37 -17.25 8.31
N GLN A 76 -5.65 -16.90 8.29
CA GLN A 76 -6.52 -17.11 7.13
C GLN A 76 -6.38 -15.96 6.13
N PRO A 77 -6.48 -16.22 4.81
CA PRO A 77 -6.59 -15.16 3.81
C PRO A 77 -7.77 -14.22 4.10
N VAL A 78 -7.56 -12.93 3.89
CA VAL A 78 -8.59 -11.90 4.09
C VAL A 78 -9.16 -11.48 2.74
N THR A 79 -10.46 -11.67 2.50
CA THR A 79 -11.12 -11.16 1.29
C THR A 79 -11.23 -9.65 1.34
N ILE A 80 -10.74 -8.97 0.31
CA ILE A 80 -10.79 -7.50 0.21
C ILE A 80 -11.75 -7.02 -0.88
N ALA A 81 -12.10 -7.87 -1.85
CA ALA A 81 -13.13 -7.58 -2.84
C ALA A 81 -13.75 -8.85 -3.43
N SER A 82 -15.02 -8.73 -3.80
CA SER A 82 -15.79 -9.67 -4.61
C SER A 82 -16.44 -8.85 -5.72
N LEU A 83 -16.04 -9.10 -6.96
CA LEU A 83 -16.45 -8.32 -8.13
C LEU A 83 -17.17 -9.21 -9.15
N GLN A 84 -18.13 -8.64 -9.85
CA GLN A 84 -18.83 -9.26 -10.97
C GLN A 84 -19.30 -8.14 -11.90
N ALA A 85 -19.10 -8.27 -13.21
CA ALA A 85 -19.22 -7.16 -14.15
C ALA A 85 -20.63 -6.53 -14.14
N SER A 86 -21.67 -7.36 -14.10
CA SER A 86 -23.07 -6.90 -14.05
C SER A 86 -23.56 -6.41 -12.68
N VAL A 87 -22.85 -6.68 -11.58
CA VAL A 87 -23.31 -6.42 -10.21
C VAL A 87 -22.46 -5.35 -9.51
N LEU A 88 -21.15 -5.59 -9.44
CA LEU A 88 -20.18 -4.72 -8.78
C LEU A 88 -18.84 -4.82 -9.52
N PRO A 89 -18.63 -4.03 -10.59
CA PRO A 89 -17.43 -4.12 -11.41
C PRO A 89 -16.19 -3.48 -10.76
N MET A 90 -16.39 -2.64 -9.74
CA MET A 90 -15.36 -1.82 -9.12
C MET A 90 -15.68 -1.60 -7.64
N VAL A 91 -14.63 -1.57 -6.82
CA VAL A 91 -14.67 -1.07 -5.44
C VAL A 91 -13.59 -0.02 -5.27
N THR A 92 -13.94 1.08 -4.59
CA THR A 92 -12.98 2.10 -4.13
C THR A 92 -12.80 1.96 -2.63
N MET A 93 -11.56 1.99 -2.16
CA MET A 93 -11.19 1.84 -0.76
C MET A 93 -10.59 3.17 -0.28
N MET A 94 -11.27 3.82 0.66
CA MET A 94 -10.72 5.02 1.31
C MET A 94 -9.89 4.61 2.52
N ARG A 95 -8.64 5.08 2.59
CA ARG A 95 -7.71 4.85 3.72
C ARG A 95 -7.34 3.37 3.97
N PHE A 96 -7.26 2.56 2.92
CA PHE A 96 -6.82 1.17 3.05
C PHE A 96 -5.29 1.08 2.96
N GLU A 97 -4.63 1.20 4.10
CA GLU A 97 -3.17 1.18 4.22
C GLU A 97 -2.65 -0.21 4.59
N LEU A 98 -1.62 -0.68 3.88
CA LEU A 98 -0.99 -1.96 4.12
C LEU A 98 0.52 -1.81 4.32
N SER A 99 1.06 -2.61 5.25
CA SER A 99 2.48 -2.65 5.55
C SER A 99 3.17 -3.75 4.72
N PRO A 100 4.20 -3.43 3.93
CA PRO A 100 4.88 -4.43 3.10
C PRO A 100 5.70 -5.47 3.89
N PRO A 101 5.93 -6.68 3.34
CA PRO A 101 5.42 -7.15 2.05
C PRO A 101 3.94 -7.55 2.13
N VAL A 102 3.20 -7.36 1.03
CA VAL A 102 1.78 -7.75 0.93
C VAL A 102 1.61 -8.62 -0.29
N THR A 103 0.94 -9.77 -0.16
CA THR A 103 0.62 -10.62 -1.30
C THR A 103 -0.88 -10.63 -1.56
N PHE A 104 -1.27 -10.18 -2.74
CA PHE A 104 -2.64 -10.25 -3.25
C PHE A 104 -2.84 -11.54 -4.06
N GLN A 105 -4.03 -12.12 -4.01
CA GLN A 105 -4.41 -13.31 -4.75
C GLN A 105 -5.79 -13.17 -5.38
N LEU A 106 -5.91 -13.56 -6.65
CA LEU A 106 -7.19 -13.87 -7.29
C LEU A 106 -7.59 -15.31 -6.90
N ARG A 107 -8.48 -15.41 -5.93
CA ARG A 107 -8.91 -16.69 -5.37
C ARG A 107 -9.96 -17.38 -6.23
N ALA A 108 -10.87 -16.62 -6.82
CA ALA A 108 -11.93 -17.10 -7.72
C ALA A 108 -12.06 -16.15 -8.91
N GLY A 109 -12.59 -16.67 -10.02
CA GLY A 109 -12.66 -15.96 -11.30
C GLY A 109 -11.37 -16.06 -12.12
N SER A 110 -11.46 -15.64 -13.37
CA SER A 110 -10.38 -15.62 -14.36
C SER A 110 -9.72 -14.26 -14.53
N GLY A 111 -10.33 -13.19 -14.03
CA GLY A 111 -9.87 -11.82 -14.24
C GLY A 111 -9.99 -11.39 -15.72
N PRO A 112 -9.27 -10.34 -16.15
CA PRO A 112 -8.29 -9.58 -15.38
C PRO A 112 -8.94 -8.71 -14.29
N VAL A 113 -8.28 -8.66 -13.12
CA VAL A 113 -8.62 -7.75 -12.02
C VAL A 113 -7.43 -6.81 -11.79
N PHE A 114 -7.68 -5.51 -11.82
CA PHE A 114 -6.66 -4.49 -11.58
C PHE A 114 -6.78 -3.94 -10.16
N LEU A 115 -5.64 -3.86 -9.48
CA LEU A 115 -5.49 -3.17 -8.21
C LEU A 115 -4.66 -1.91 -8.45
N SER A 116 -5.08 -0.77 -7.91
CA SER A 116 -4.31 0.48 -8.01
C SER A 116 -4.25 1.23 -6.68
N GLY A 117 -3.18 1.98 -6.50
CA GLY A 117 -2.84 2.60 -5.23
C GLY A 117 -1.63 3.52 -5.31
N GLN A 118 -1.05 3.82 -4.15
CA GLN A 118 0.18 4.59 -4.03
C GLN A 118 1.14 3.94 -3.03
N GLU A 119 2.43 3.94 -3.37
CA GLU A 119 3.50 3.73 -2.41
C GLU A 119 3.77 5.06 -1.69
N CYS A 120 3.67 5.08 -0.37
CA CYS A 120 3.93 6.26 0.44
C CYS A 120 5.18 6.05 1.29
N TYR A 121 6.10 7.02 1.21
CA TYR A 121 7.35 7.04 1.95
C TYR A 121 7.42 8.26 2.85
N GLU A 122 7.42 8.05 4.16
CA GLU A 122 7.63 9.13 5.12
C GLU A 122 9.14 9.39 5.30
N LYS A 123 9.58 10.63 5.10
CA LYS A 123 10.90 11.06 5.57
C LYS A 123 10.79 11.58 7.01
N LYS A 124 11.42 10.90 7.96
CA LYS A 124 11.65 11.47 9.30
C LYS A 124 12.58 12.68 9.14
N ALA A 125 12.11 13.86 9.52
CA ALA A 125 12.96 15.06 9.55
C ALA A 125 14.16 14.77 10.46
N GLY A 126 15.37 14.86 9.90
CA GLY A 126 16.60 14.57 10.62
C GLY A 126 16.67 15.43 11.88
N LYS A 127 16.84 14.79 13.04
CA LYS A 127 17.18 15.48 14.28
C LYS A 127 18.48 16.24 14.01
N ARG A 128 18.43 17.57 13.96
CA ARG A 128 19.64 18.40 13.85
C ARG A 128 20.58 17.94 14.97
N ARG A 129 21.69 17.33 14.62
CA ARG A 129 22.82 17.18 15.55
C ARG A 129 23.23 18.62 15.87
N GLY A 130 23.00 19.06 17.11
CA GLY A 130 23.52 20.32 17.59
C GLY A 130 25.01 20.36 17.28
N SER A 131 25.41 21.34 16.48
CA SER A 131 26.81 21.63 16.21
C SER A 131 27.51 21.92 17.53
N CYS A 132 28.73 21.41 17.63
CA CYS A 132 29.76 21.81 18.57
C CYS A 132 29.80 23.35 18.73
N GLU A 133 29.75 23.84 19.96
CA GLU A 133 30.36 25.13 20.30
C GLU A 133 31.71 24.85 20.95
N THR A 134 32.74 25.33 20.27
CA THR A 134 34.13 25.36 20.66
C THR A 134 34.33 26.30 21.84
N GLN A 135 34.90 25.75 22.92
CA GLN A 135 35.83 26.32 23.90
C GLN A 135 36.14 27.84 23.85
N CYS A 136 35.96 28.53 24.99
CA CYS A 136 36.78 29.70 25.36
C CYS A 136 36.95 29.76 26.89
N GLN A 137 38.21 29.60 27.31
CA GLN A 137 38.92 29.94 28.57
C GLN A 137 38.21 29.80 29.92
#